data_AF-A0A955N4Q8-F1
#
_entry.id   AF-A0A955N4Q8-F1
#
_cell.length_a   1.000
_cell.length_b   1.000
_cell.length_c   1.000
_cell.angle_alpha   90.00
_cell.angle_beta   90.00
_cell.angle_gamma   90.00
#
_symmetry.space_group_name_H-M   'P 1'
#
loop_
_entity.id
_entity.type
_entity.pdbx_description
1 polymer ?
#
loop_
_entity_poly.entity_id
_entity_poly.type
_entity_poly.pdbx_seq_one_letter_code
_entity_poly.pdbx_strand_id
1 'polypeptide(L)'
;METIIPWKELSEAIEPYYPKPEGAGRRPVGIERMLRIHFIQHWFNLSDPAAEEALYDSRALRQFVRVDLGREPVPDETIICKFRHLMEEHNLGDHLFHLVNQYLKENGLKVSRGTIVDA
;
A
#
# COMPACT_ATOMS: atom_id res chain seq x y z
N MET A 1 -1.17 0.30 13.34
CA MET A 1 -0.77 -0.16 12.00
C MET A 1 0.74 -0.22 11.85
N GLU A 2 1.50 0.85 12.16
CA GLU A 2 2.96 0.89 11.97
C GLU A 2 3.75 -0.29 12.57
N THR A 3 3.29 -0.87 13.67
CA THR A 3 3.95 -2.00 14.35
C THR A 3 3.40 -3.38 13.94
N ILE A 4 2.22 -3.40 13.31
CA ILE A 4 1.48 -4.62 12.98
C ILE A 4 1.80 -5.07 11.56
N ILE A 5 2.02 -4.11 10.66
CA ILE A 5 2.31 -4.37 9.24
C ILE A 5 3.80 -4.16 9.01
N PRO A 6 4.52 -5.15 8.46
CA PRO A 6 5.95 -5.06 8.16
C PRO A 6 6.19 -4.23 6.88
N TRP A 7 5.92 -2.92 6.94
CA TRP A 7 5.93 -2.05 5.77
C TRP A 7 7.23 -2.07 4.98
N LYS A 8 8.36 -2.23 5.67
CA LYS A 8 9.68 -2.26 5.07
C LYS A 8 9.86 -3.52 4.23
N GLU A 9 9.63 -4.67 4.83
CA GLU A 9 9.76 -5.99 4.21
C GLU A 9 8.79 -6.13 3.02
N LEU A 10 7.56 -5.63 3.15
CA LEU A 10 6.61 -5.61 2.04
C LEU A 10 7.07 -4.68 0.91
N SER A 11 7.68 -3.54 1.23
CA SER A 11 8.21 -2.62 0.21
C SER A 11 9.40 -3.24 -0.52
N GLU A 12 10.32 -3.91 0.19
CA GLU A 12 11.47 -4.62 -0.39
C GLU A 12 11.02 -5.76 -1.32
N ALA A 13 9.93 -6.45 -1.00
CA ALA A 13 9.37 -7.49 -1.87
C ALA A 13 8.81 -6.95 -3.20
N ILE A 14 8.36 -5.68 -3.23
CA ILE A 14 7.80 -5.02 -4.41
C ILE A 14 8.89 -4.33 -5.25
N GLU A 15 9.98 -3.88 -4.60
CA GLU A 15 11.06 -3.09 -5.20
C GLU A 15 11.60 -3.64 -6.53
N PRO A 16 11.82 -4.97 -6.73
CA PRO A 16 12.31 -5.51 -7.99
C PRO A 16 11.41 -5.25 -9.20
N TYR A 17 10.10 -5.07 -8.97
CA TYR A 17 9.08 -4.89 -10.01
C TYR A 17 8.72 -3.41 -10.21
N TYR A 18 9.09 -2.55 -9.25
CA TYR A 18 8.66 -1.17 -9.24
C TYR A 18 9.44 -0.31 -10.25
N PRO A 19 8.79 0.66 -10.94
CA PRO A 19 9.47 1.51 -11.90
C PRO A 19 10.65 2.25 -11.26
N LYS A 20 11.82 2.14 -11.89
CA LYS A 20 13.01 2.88 -11.47
C LYS A 20 12.87 4.35 -11.88
N PRO A 21 13.37 5.30 -11.07
CA PRO A 21 13.40 6.71 -11.42
C PRO A 21 14.47 6.97 -12.50
N GLU A 22 14.19 6.58 -13.75
CA GLU A 22 15.07 6.79 -14.89
C GLU A 22 14.46 7.83 -15.86
N GLY A 23 15.29 8.79 -16.30
CA GLY A 23 14.90 9.81 -17.28
C GLY A 23 14.22 11.07 -16.70
N ALA A 24 13.69 11.91 -17.59
CA ALA A 24 13.11 13.22 -17.28
C ALA A 24 11.61 13.19 -16.92
N GLY A 25 11.01 12.01 -16.78
CA GLY A 25 9.59 11.83 -16.48
C GLY A 25 9.23 12.16 -15.02
N ARG A 26 7.92 12.14 -14.73
CA ARG A 26 7.41 12.23 -13.35
C ARG A 26 8.00 11.07 -12.54
N ARG A 27 8.69 11.40 -11.46
CA ARG A 27 9.27 10.38 -10.56
C ARG A 27 8.14 9.48 -10.03
N PRO A 28 8.36 8.15 -9.99
CA PRO A 28 7.42 7.23 -9.36
C PRO A 28 7.14 7.65 -7.92
N VAL A 29 5.88 7.49 -7.48
CA VAL A 29 5.50 7.68 -6.08
C VAL A 29 6.19 6.59 -5.24
N GLY A 30 6.57 6.87 -3.99
CA GLY A 30 7.25 5.87 -3.15
C GLY A 30 6.41 4.59 -2.93
N ILE A 31 7.07 3.43 -2.95
CA ILE A 31 6.44 2.10 -2.81
C ILE A 31 5.58 2.02 -1.55
N GLU A 32 6.14 2.41 -0.39
CA GLU A 32 5.43 2.34 0.89
C GLU A 32 4.12 3.16 0.86
N ARG A 33 4.13 4.32 0.19
CA ARG A 33 2.93 5.15 0.04
C ARG A 33 1.89 4.46 -0.84
N MET A 34 2.29 3.94 -1.99
CA MET A 34 1.37 3.22 -2.89
C MET A 34 0.81 1.97 -2.22
N LEU A 35 1.63 1.25 -1.46
CA LEU A 35 1.20 0.11 -0.68
C LEU A 35 0.16 0.50 0.38
N ARG A 36 0.38 1.59 1.13
CA ARG A 36 -0.61 2.10 2.09
C ARG A 36 -1.94 2.49 1.44
N ILE A 37 -1.90 3.11 0.26
CA ILE A 37 -3.10 3.42 -0.53
C ILE A 37 -3.83 2.13 -0.91
N HIS A 38 -3.10 1.13 -1.38
CA HIS A 38 -3.66 -0.17 -1.74
C HIS A 38 -4.33 -0.88 -0.55
N PHE A 39 -3.75 -0.78 0.66
CA PHE A 39 -4.40 -1.27 1.87
C PHE A 39 -5.69 -0.52 2.21
N ILE A 40 -5.73 0.81 2.05
CA ILE A 40 -6.96 1.59 2.20
C ILE A 40 -8.03 1.10 1.21
N GLN A 41 -7.66 0.85 -0.05
CA GLN A 41 -8.58 0.31 -1.06
C GLN A 41 -9.22 -0.99 -0.58
N HIS A 42 -8.44 -1.92 -0.04
CA HIS A 42 -8.97 -3.19 0.47
C HIS A 42 -9.79 -3.04 1.76
N TRP A 43 -9.35 -2.22 2.71
CA TRP A 43 -10.06 -2.06 3.99
C TRP A 43 -11.41 -1.37 3.86
N PHE A 44 -11.51 -0.40 2.94
CA PHE A 44 -12.72 0.38 2.72
C PHE A 44 -13.46 -0.02 1.44
N ASN A 45 -12.99 -1.05 0.74
CA ASN A 45 -13.54 -1.53 -0.53
C ASN A 45 -13.68 -0.41 -1.58
N LEU A 46 -12.62 0.40 -1.74
CA LEU A 46 -12.58 1.54 -2.66
C LEU A 46 -12.01 1.15 -4.03
N SER A 47 -12.62 1.71 -5.08
CA SER A 47 -12.04 1.73 -6.43
C SER A 47 -10.83 2.67 -6.51
N ASP A 48 -10.08 2.63 -7.62
CA ASP A 48 -8.95 3.54 -7.85
C ASP A 48 -9.38 5.03 -7.78
N PRO A 49 -10.50 5.47 -8.39
CA PRO A 49 -10.99 6.85 -8.25
C PRO A 49 -11.47 7.18 -6.83
N ALA A 50 -12.20 6.26 -6.18
CA ALA A 50 -12.71 6.50 -4.83
C ALA A 50 -11.58 6.61 -3.78
N ALA A 51 -10.44 5.95 -4.02
CA ALA A 51 -9.27 6.07 -3.18
C ALA A 51 -8.61 7.46 -3.31
N GLU A 52 -8.52 8.00 -4.52
CA GLU A 52 -8.07 9.37 -4.76
C GLU A 52 -8.98 10.38 -4.03
N GLU A 53 -10.30 10.29 -4.24
CA GLU A 53 -11.29 11.17 -3.59
C GLU A 53 -11.21 11.09 -2.07
N ALA A 54 -11.17 9.88 -1.50
CA ALA A 54 -11.09 9.68 -0.05
C ALA A 54 -9.82 10.30 0.56
N LEU A 55 -8.71 10.32 -0.19
CA LEU A 55 -7.47 10.95 0.25
C LEU A 55 -7.58 12.49 0.20
N TYR A 56 -8.26 13.08 -0.77
CA TYR A 56 -8.52 14.52 -0.73
C TYR A 56 -9.43 14.91 0.45
N ASP A 57 -10.47 14.12 0.72
CA ASP A 57 -11.47 14.42 1.74
C ASP A 57 -10.98 14.18 3.17
N SER A 58 -10.18 13.13 3.39
CA SER A 58 -9.79 12.71 4.74
C SER A 58 -8.34 13.07 5.07
N ARG A 59 -8.17 13.98 6.04
CA ARG A 59 -6.84 14.28 6.61
C ARG A 59 -6.22 13.05 7.29
N ALA A 60 -7.03 12.20 7.92
CA ALA A 60 -6.55 10.99 8.60
C ALA A 60 -5.96 9.99 7.60
N LEU A 61 -6.62 9.78 6.44
CA LEU A 61 -6.11 8.91 5.39
C LEU A 61 -4.82 9.49 4.77
N ARG A 62 -4.76 10.81 4.53
CA ARG A 62 -3.51 11.49 4.10
C ARG A 62 -2.36 11.29 5.06
N GLN A 63 -2.60 11.44 6.36
CA GLN A 63 -1.58 11.20 7.38
C GLN A 63 -1.13 9.73 7.35
N PHE A 64 -2.06 8.80 7.21
CA PHE A 64 -1.76 7.38 7.13
C PHE A 64 -0.89 7.03 5.92
N VAL A 65 -1.14 7.60 4.74
CA VAL A 65 -0.33 7.39 3.52
C VAL A 65 0.88 8.34 3.42
N ARG A 66 1.09 9.19 4.42
CA ARG A 66 2.19 10.17 4.47
C ARG A 66 2.19 11.13 3.27
N VAL A 67 1.03 11.71 2.96
CA VAL A 67 0.87 12.76 1.94
C VAL A 67 0.63 14.10 2.61
N ASP A 68 1.39 15.12 2.18
CA ASP A 68 1.22 16.52 2.56
C ASP A 68 0.82 17.34 1.33
N LEU A 69 -0.45 17.77 1.28
CA LEU A 69 -0.98 18.56 0.15
C LEU A 69 -0.29 19.90 -0.06
N GLY A 70 0.42 20.43 0.95
CA GLY A 70 1.22 21.64 0.79
C GLY A 70 2.53 21.41 0.01
N ARG A 71 2.94 20.14 -0.17
CA ARG A 71 4.19 19.75 -0.84
C ARG A 71 3.95 18.96 -2.12
N GLU A 72 2.93 18.10 -2.12
CA GLU A 72 2.63 17.21 -3.24
C GLU A 72 1.15 16.85 -3.32
N PRO A 73 0.59 16.64 -4.53
CA PRO A 73 -0.77 16.17 -4.67
C PRO A 73 -0.89 14.69 -4.27
N VAL A 74 -2.11 14.26 -4.01
CA VAL A 74 -2.44 12.83 -3.90
C VAL A 74 -2.14 12.13 -5.24
N PRO A 75 -1.67 10.88 -5.25
CA PRO A 75 -1.59 10.09 -6.47
C PRO A 75 -2.97 9.95 -7.13
N ASP A 76 -3.07 10.35 -8.39
CA ASP A 76 -4.30 10.24 -9.16
C ASP A 76 -4.71 8.77 -9.40
N GLU A 77 -5.98 8.55 -9.77
CA GLU A 77 -6.56 7.25 -10.08
C GLU A 77 -5.69 6.44 -11.06
N THR A 78 -5.01 7.10 -11.99
CA THR A 78 -4.20 6.44 -13.01
C THR A 78 -2.90 5.91 -12.40
N ILE A 79 -2.29 6.61 -11.46
CA ILE A 79 -1.13 6.12 -10.71
C ILE A 79 -1.53 4.96 -9.79
N ILE A 80 -2.68 5.06 -9.13
CA ILE A 80 -3.20 3.98 -8.27
C ILE A 80 -3.49 2.72 -9.11
N CYS A 81 -4.16 2.88 -10.25
CA CYS A 81 -4.45 1.80 -11.20
C CYS A 81 -3.18 1.11 -11.71
N LYS A 82 -2.13 1.88 -12.06
CA LYS A 82 -0.83 1.31 -12.48
C LYS A 82 -0.18 0.46 -11.38
N PHE A 83 -0.25 0.91 -10.12
CA PHE A 83 0.27 0.12 -9.01
C PHE A 83 -0.54 -1.16 -8.80
N ARG A 84 -1.87 -1.09 -8.88
CA ARG A 84 -2.73 -2.27 -8.78
C ARG A 84 -2.42 -3.29 -9.88
N HIS A 85 -2.26 -2.86 -11.13
CA HIS A 85 -1.87 -3.76 -12.22
C HIS A 85 -0.49 -4.39 -11.99
N LEU A 86 0.49 -3.64 -11.47
CA LEU A 86 1.80 -4.20 -11.10
C LEU A 86 1.67 -5.29 -10.04
N MET A 87 0.81 -5.09 -9.04
CA MET A 87 0.55 -6.07 -7.98
C MET A 87 -0.10 -7.34 -8.55
N GLU A 88 -1.04 -7.19 -9.47
CA GLU A 88 -1.74 -8.30 -10.13
C GLU A 88 -0.83 -9.08 -11.09
N GLU A 89 -0.07 -8.37 -11.93
CA GLU A 89 0.82 -8.95 -12.95
C GLU A 89 1.88 -9.89 -12.34
N HIS A 90 2.40 -9.53 -11.16
CA HIS A 90 3.43 -10.29 -10.47
C HIS A 90 2.88 -11.16 -9.32
N ASN A 91 1.55 -11.29 -9.20
CA ASN A 91 0.86 -11.99 -8.12
C ASN A 91 1.38 -11.63 -6.71
N LEU A 92 1.68 -10.34 -6.50
CA LEU A 92 2.29 -9.87 -5.26
C LEU A 92 1.31 -9.93 -4.09
N GLY A 93 0.00 -9.89 -4.33
CA GLY A 93 -1.02 -10.00 -3.28
C GLY A 93 -0.84 -11.23 -2.40
N ASP A 94 -0.71 -12.42 -3.01
CA ASP A 94 -0.49 -13.67 -2.29
C ASP A 94 0.87 -13.69 -1.58
N HIS A 95 1.92 -13.21 -2.26
CA HIS A 95 3.27 -13.17 -1.70
C HIS A 95 3.34 -12.28 -0.45
N LEU A 96 2.78 -11.08 -0.52
CA LEU A 96 2.69 -10.16 0.61
C LEU A 96 1.83 -10.73 1.73
N PHE A 97 0.72 -11.41 1.42
CA PHE A 97 -0.10 -12.09 2.42
C PHE A 97 0.69 -13.15 3.20
N HIS A 98 1.52 -13.93 2.52
CA HIS A 98 2.40 -14.89 3.18
C HIS A 98 3.43 -14.21 4.08
N LEU A 99 4.06 -13.14 3.63
CA LEU A 99 5.03 -12.36 4.41
C LEU A 99 4.39 -11.76 5.67
N VAL A 100 3.20 -11.16 5.55
CA VAL A 100 2.45 -10.61 6.70
C VAL A 100 2.13 -11.71 7.71
N ASN A 101 1.63 -12.87 7.26
CA ASN A 101 1.33 -13.97 8.18
C ASN A 101 2.58 -14.52 8.88
N GLN A 102 3.71 -14.58 8.19
CA GLN A 102 4.97 -14.99 8.79
C GLN A 102 5.41 -13.99 9.87
N TYR A 103 5.44 -12.70 9.53
CA TYR A 103 5.80 -11.64 10.47
C TYR A 103 4.91 -11.65 11.72
N LEU A 104 3.60 -11.77 11.53
CA LEU A 104 2.66 -11.82 12.65
C LEU A 104 2.93 -13.05 13.53
N LYS A 105 3.13 -14.22 12.94
CA LYS A 105 3.44 -15.46 13.66
C LYS A 105 4.73 -15.34 14.50
N GLU A 106 5.77 -14.73 13.95
CA GLU A 106 7.03 -14.47 14.65
C GLU A 106 6.86 -13.51 15.84
N ASN A 107 5.91 -12.57 15.73
CA ASN A 107 5.56 -11.63 16.78
C ASN A 107 4.44 -12.13 17.72
N GLY A 108 4.07 -13.42 17.65
CA GLY A 108 3.05 -14.03 18.50
C GLY A 108 1.60 -13.69 18.14
N LEU A 109 1.37 -13.00 17.02
CA LEU A 109 0.05 -12.60 16.53
C LEU A 109 -0.44 -13.60 15.45
N LYS A 110 -1.72 -13.97 15.46
CA LYS A 110 -2.31 -14.83 14.41
C LYS A 110 -3.39 -14.08 13.65
N VAL A 111 -3.30 -14.12 12.32
CA VAL A 111 -4.37 -13.69 11.42
C VAL A 111 -4.89 -14.91 10.66
N SER A 112 -6.15 -15.24 10.90
CA SER A 112 -6.95 -16.12 10.05
C SER A 112 -7.71 -15.24 9.07
N ARG A 113 -7.85 -15.65 7.79
CA ARG A 113 -8.62 -14.93 6.76
C ARG A 113 -9.90 -14.34 7.36
N GLY A 114 -9.91 -13.04 7.61
CA GLY A 114 -11.09 -12.29 8.09
C GLY A 114 -11.10 -11.81 9.54
N THR A 115 -10.17 -12.18 10.43
CA THR A 115 -10.16 -11.64 11.80
C THR A 115 -8.76 -11.67 12.43
N ILE A 116 -8.31 -10.52 12.95
CA ILE A 116 -7.20 -10.47 13.92
C ILE A 116 -7.78 -10.99 15.22
N VAL A 117 -7.36 -12.17 15.65
CA VAL A 117 -7.73 -12.75 16.93
C VAL A 117 -6.54 -12.57 17.86
N ASP A 118 -6.71 -11.78 18.92
CA ASP A 118 -5.76 -11.71 20.02
C ASP A 118 -5.81 -13.07 20.74
N ALA A 119 -4.65 -13.67 21.01
CA ALA A 119 -4.53 -14.98 21.64
C ALA A 119 -4.21 -14.85 23.13
#